data_AF-A0A7X3SPW4-F1
#
_entry.id   AF-A0A7X3SPW4-F1
#
_cell.length_a   1.000
_cell.length_b   1.000
_cell.length_c   1.000
_cell.angle_alpha   90.00
_cell.angle_beta   90.00
_cell.angle_gamma   90.00
#
_symmetry.space_group_name_H-M   'P 1'
#
loop_
_entity.id
_entity.type
_entity.pdbx_description
1 polymer ?
#
loop_
_entity_poly.entity_id
_entity_poly.type
_entity_poly.pdbx_seq_one_letter_code
_entity_poly.pdbx_strand_id
1 'polypeptide(L)'
;MIHRSLAVLSVLGCSLLLIPAESSAQAQASCGPRHELVKLLADRYKEDPVGIGLSQPGQVLEVFASQAGTWSMVMTMPDGKACLIAAGDNWEMVTKAKGSPI
;
A
#
# COMPACT_ATOMS: atom_id res chain seq x y z
N MET A 1 48.48 49.57 -21.28
CA MET A 1 47.70 48.31 -21.31
C MET A 1 47.21 48.06 -19.90
N ILE A 2 45.91 48.24 -19.69
CA ILE A 2 45.28 48.52 -18.39
C ILE A 2 45.03 47.20 -17.64
N HIS A 3 45.42 47.23 -16.36
CA HIS A 3 45.06 46.41 -15.20
C HIS A 3 43.98 45.33 -15.40
N ARG A 4 44.26 44.12 -14.88
CA ARG A 4 43.27 43.38 -14.09
C ARG A 4 43.89 42.20 -13.33
N SER A 5 44.34 42.52 -12.12
CA SER A 5 44.64 41.57 -11.05
C SER A 5 43.44 40.66 -10.81
N LEU A 6 43.62 39.35 -11.00
CA LEU A 6 42.69 38.33 -10.55
C LEU A 6 43.39 37.53 -9.45
N ALA A 7 43.42 38.11 -8.25
CA ALA A 7 43.56 37.33 -7.03
C ALA A 7 42.18 36.70 -6.76
N VAL A 8 42.00 35.45 -7.14
CA VAL A 8 40.81 34.68 -6.75
C VAL A 8 41.20 33.86 -5.53
N LEU A 9 40.76 34.33 -4.37
CA LEU A 9 40.96 33.73 -3.05
C LEU A 9 40.01 32.54 -2.91
N SER A 10 40.55 31.32 -2.89
CA SER A 10 39.78 30.10 -2.63
C SER A 10 39.30 30.05 -1.18
N VAL A 11 38.00 30.18 -0.95
CA VAL A 11 37.38 29.92 0.36
C VAL A 11 36.68 28.56 0.30
N LEU A 12 37.28 27.55 0.96
CA LEU A 12 36.64 26.26 1.24
C LEU A 12 35.53 26.48 2.28
N GLY A 13 34.27 26.56 1.82
CA GLY A 13 33.08 26.50 2.68
C GLY A 13 32.56 25.06 2.77
N CYS A 14 32.86 24.37 3.87
CA CYS A 14 32.31 23.05 4.17
C CYS A 14 30.83 23.18 4.51
N SER A 15 29.96 22.98 3.52
CA SER A 15 28.51 23.06 3.68
C SER A 15 27.99 21.74 4.25
N LEU A 16 27.60 21.74 5.53
CA LEU A 16 26.89 20.63 6.16
C LEU A 16 25.52 20.47 5.47
N LEU A 17 25.38 19.44 4.64
CA LEU A 17 24.10 19.07 4.03
C LEU A 17 23.24 18.38 5.10
N LEU A 18 22.24 19.10 5.61
CA LEU A 18 21.13 18.52 6.37
C LEU A 18 20.27 17.71 5.39
N ILE A 19 20.42 16.38 5.43
CA ILE A 19 19.56 15.47 4.65
C ILE A 19 18.21 15.39 5.37
N PRO A 20 17.08 15.74 4.73
CA PRO A 20 15.77 15.53 5.32
C PRO A 20 15.53 14.02 5.48
N ALA A 21 15.15 13.59 6.68
CA ALA A 21 14.71 12.22 6.90
C ALA A 21 13.36 12.03 6.18
N GLU A 22 13.36 11.23 5.12
CA GLU A 22 12.13 10.82 4.43
C GLU A 22 11.33 9.94 5.40
N SER A 23 10.28 10.52 6.00
CA SER A 23 9.29 9.74 6.73
C SER A 23 8.55 8.88 5.71
N SER A 24 8.84 7.58 5.70
CA SER A 24 8.09 6.61 4.89
C SER A 24 6.62 6.72 5.28
N ALA A 25 5.77 7.21 4.37
CA ALA A 25 4.33 7.18 4.54
C ALA A 25 3.90 5.72 4.68
N GLN A 26 3.78 5.26 5.92
CA GLN A 26 3.15 3.98 6.22
C GLN A 26 1.71 4.18 5.78
N ALA A 27 1.30 3.50 4.70
CA ALA A 27 -0.09 3.48 4.27
C ALA A 27 -0.94 3.07 5.48
N GLN A 28 -1.57 4.04 6.13
CA GLN A 28 -2.41 3.80 7.28
C GLN A 28 -3.59 2.99 6.76
N ALA A 29 -3.60 1.70 7.07
CA ALA A 29 -4.68 0.82 6.68
C ALA A 29 -6.01 1.45 7.11
N SER A 30 -6.89 1.72 6.16
CA SER A 30 -8.20 2.31 6.45
C SER A 30 -9.06 1.23 7.08
N CYS A 31 -9.37 1.38 8.37
CA CYS A 31 -10.11 0.41 9.15
C CYS A 31 -11.52 0.89 9.50
N GLY A 32 -12.47 -0.04 9.61
CA GLY A 32 -13.86 0.22 9.99
C GLY A 32 -14.66 -1.07 10.16
N PRO A 33 -16.00 -0.97 10.33
CA PRO A 33 -16.85 -2.15 10.31
C PRO A 33 -16.75 -2.88 8.97
N ARG A 34 -16.60 -4.21 8.99
CA ARG A 34 -16.44 -5.01 7.75
C ARG A 34 -17.53 -4.73 6.71
N HIS A 35 -18.78 -4.62 7.13
CA HIS A 35 -19.90 -4.44 6.22
C HIS A 35 -19.86 -3.11 5.46
N GLU A 36 -19.34 -2.05 6.06
CA GLU A 36 -19.18 -0.75 5.39
C GLU A 36 -18.08 -0.79 4.34
N LEU A 37 -16.94 -1.41 4.66
CA LEU A 37 -15.84 -1.65 3.72
C LEU A 37 -16.29 -2.50 2.54
N VAL A 38 -16.96 -3.64 2.79
CA VAL A 38 -17.47 -4.51 1.71
C VAL A 38 -18.48 -3.76 0.84
N LYS A 39 -19.40 -2.99 1.44
CA LYS A 39 -20.36 -2.18 0.69
C LYS A 39 -19.66 -1.12 -0.16
N LEU A 40 -18.63 -0.44 0.37
CA LEU A 40 -17.84 0.53 -0.37
C LEU A 40 -17.17 -0.11 -1.60
N LEU A 41 -16.51 -1.26 -1.42
CA LEU A 41 -15.84 -1.99 -2.49
C LEU A 41 -16.82 -2.42 -3.59
N ALA A 42 -17.96 -2.99 -3.20
CA ALA A 42 -19.01 -3.39 -4.14
C ALA A 42 -19.63 -2.20 -4.89
N ASP A 43 -19.99 -1.12 -4.17
CA ASP A 43 -20.72 0.00 -4.75
C ASP A 43 -19.81 0.89 -5.63
N ARG A 44 -18.59 1.18 -5.18
CA ARG A 44 -17.69 2.15 -5.83
C ARG A 44 -16.72 1.51 -6.81
N TYR A 45 -16.15 0.35 -6.46
CA TYR A 45 -15.11 -0.30 -7.26
C TYR A 45 -15.63 -1.50 -8.05
N LYS A 46 -16.87 -1.92 -7.80
CA LYS A 46 -17.47 -3.14 -8.40
C LYS A 46 -16.62 -4.38 -8.12
N GLU A 47 -16.01 -4.40 -6.94
CA GLU A 47 -15.19 -5.51 -6.48
C GLU A 47 -16.02 -6.47 -5.64
N ASP A 48 -15.96 -7.76 -6.00
CA ASP A 48 -16.61 -8.86 -5.30
C ASP A 48 -15.55 -9.80 -4.71
N PRO A 49 -15.86 -10.55 -3.63
CA PRO A 49 -14.90 -11.46 -3.02
C PRO A 49 -14.52 -12.60 -3.98
N VAL A 50 -13.22 -12.76 -4.23
CA VAL A 50 -12.65 -13.81 -5.10
C VAL A 50 -11.76 -14.81 -4.33
N GLY A 51 -11.41 -14.50 -3.09
CA GLY A 51 -10.63 -15.38 -2.21
C GLY A 51 -10.87 -15.08 -0.73
N ILE A 52 -10.82 -16.12 0.10
CA ILE A 52 -10.98 -16.01 1.55
C ILE A 52 -10.13 -17.07 2.25
N GLY A 53 -9.55 -16.72 3.41
CA GLY A 53 -8.79 -17.64 4.23
C GLY A 53 -8.50 -17.10 5.63
N LEU A 54 -8.01 -17.97 6.50
CA LEU A 54 -7.52 -17.57 7.83
C LEU A 54 -6.02 -17.28 7.75
N SER A 55 -5.60 -16.12 8.24
CA SER A 55 -4.18 -15.71 8.26
C SER A 55 -3.50 -15.98 9.61
N GLN A 56 -4.25 -15.82 10.69
CA GLN A 56 -3.88 -16.05 12.09
C GLN A 56 -5.14 -16.50 12.84
N PRO A 57 -5.05 -17.00 14.08
CA PRO A 57 -6.22 -17.42 14.85
C PRO A 57 -7.33 -16.35 14.87
N GLY A 58 -8.44 -16.67 14.22
CA GLY A 58 -9.63 -15.81 14.13
C GLY A 58 -9.52 -14.60 13.19
N GLN A 59 -8.40 -14.39 12.50
CA GLN A 59 -8.25 -13.33 11.50
C GLN A 59 -8.60 -13.85 10.11
N VAL A 60 -9.51 -13.17 9.43
CA VAL A 60 -9.98 -13.53 8.09
C VAL A 60 -9.35 -12.58 7.07
N LEU A 61 -8.57 -13.12 6.15
CA LEU A 61 -8.10 -12.41 4.97
C LEU A 61 -9.09 -12.65 3.83
N GLU A 62 -9.50 -11.57 3.18
CA GLU A 62 -10.35 -11.59 1.99
C GLU A 62 -9.67 -10.82 0.86
N VAL A 63 -9.81 -11.35 -0.36
CA VAL A 63 -9.39 -10.70 -1.60
C VAL A 63 -10.64 -10.39 -2.41
N PHE A 64 -10.78 -9.14 -2.82
CA PHE A 64 -11.86 -8.65 -3.67
C PHE A 64 -11.29 -8.22 -5.01
N ALA A 65 -12.02 -8.45 -6.10
CA ALA A 65 -11.62 -8.03 -7.43
C ALA A 65 -12.81 -7.68 -8.30
N SER A 66 -12.61 -6.74 -9.23
CA SER A 66 -13.60 -6.35 -10.23
C SER A 66 -13.26 -6.96 -11.60
N GLN A 67 -14.27 -7.01 -12.48
CA GLN A 67 -14.05 -7.38 -13.88
C GLN A 67 -13.17 -6.35 -14.63
N ALA A 68 -13.06 -5.12 -14.12
CA ALA A 68 -12.21 -4.08 -14.68
C ALA A 68 -10.73 -4.22 -14.26
N GLY A 69 -10.42 -5.17 -13.36
CA GLY A 69 -9.05 -5.45 -12.92
C GLY A 69 -8.63 -4.69 -11.66
N THR A 70 -9.51 -3.93 -11.02
CA THR A 70 -9.24 -3.37 -9.69
C THR A 70 -9.31 -4.48 -8.64
N TRP A 71 -8.54 -4.36 -7.55
CA TRP A 71 -8.57 -5.31 -6.46
C TRP A 71 -8.24 -4.69 -5.11
N SER A 72 -8.71 -5.36 -4.05
CA SER A 72 -8.50 -5.00 -2.65
C SER A 72 -8.25 -6.22 -1.78
N MET A 73 -7.37 -6.08 -0.78
CA MET A 73 -7.19 -7.06 0.30
C MET A 73 -7.66 -6.48 1.62
N VAL A 74 -8.51 -7.23 2.31
CA VAL A 74 -9.11 -6.82 3.58
C VAL A 74 -8.79 -7.86 4.64
N MET A 75 -8.31 -7.41 5.80
CA MET A 75 -8.13 -8.25 6.98
C MET A 75 -9.22 -7.92 8.00
N THR A 76 -10.03 -8.92 8.36
CA THR A 76 -11.05 -8.82 9.42
C THR A 76 -10.55 -9.48 10.69
N MET A 77 -10.60 -8.73 11.79
CA MET A 77 -10.22 -9.18 13.12
C MET A 77 -11.41 -9.86 13.84
N PRO A 78 -11.16 -10.67 14.89
CA PRO A 78 -12.23 -11.31 15.65
C PRO A 78 -13.26 -10.36 16.26
N ASP A 79 -12.90 -9.10 16.48
CA ASP A 79 -13.79 -8.05 17.00
C ASP A 79 -14.71 -7.45 15.92
N GLY A 80 -14.64 -7.95 14.68
CA GLY A 80 -15.48 -7.52 13.55
C GLY A 80 -14.97 -6.27 12.82
N LYS A 81 -13.87 -5.64 13.28
CA LYS A 81 -13.21 -4.59 12.50
C LYS A 81 -12.48 -5.20 11.32
N ALA A 82 -12.56 -4.52 10.19
CA ALA A 82 -11.84 -4.85 8.98
C ALA A 82 -10.94 -3.69 8.57
N CYS A 83 -9.79 -4.00 8.00
CA CYS A 83 -8.83 -3.03 7.51
C CYS A 83 -8.50 -3.33 6.06
N LEU A 84 -8.51 -2.31 5.20
CA LEU A 84 -7.94 -2.39 3.85
C LEU A 84 -6.40 -2.42 3.99
N ILE A 85 -5.79 -3.57 3.71
CA ILE A 85 -4.35 -3.78 3.90
C ILE A 85 -3.54 -3.68 2.60
N ALA A 86 -4.20 -3.80 1.44
CA ALA A 86 -3.63 -3.50 0.14
C ALA A 86 -4.76 -3.24 -0.87
N ALA A 87 -4.46 -2.50 -1.92
CA ALA A 87 -5.33 -2.31 -3.08
C ALA A 87 -4.49 -1.98 -4.31
N GLY A 88 -5.06 -2.19 -5.49
CA GLY A 88 -4.40 -1.86 -6.75
C GLY A 88 -5.25 -2.19 -7.97
N ASP A 89 -4.58 -2.24 -9.11
CA ASP A 89 -5.15 -2.54 -10.41
C ASP A 89 -4.47 -3.76 -11.05
N ASN A 90 -4.87 -4.08 -12.29
CA ASN A 90 -4.30 -5.16 -13.10
C ASN A 90 -4.42 -6.56 -12.46
N TRP A 91 -5.53 -6.84 -11.77
CA TRP A 91 -5.82 -8.17 -11.23
C TRP A 91 -5.96 -9.21 -12.33
N GLU A 92 -5.32 -10.37 -12.14
CA GLU A 92 -5.43 -11.53 -13.02
C GLU A 92 -5.65 -12.81 -12.20
N MET A 93 -6.62 -13.62 -12.61
CA MET A 93 -6.86 -14.92 -12.01
C MET A 93 -5.93 -15.97 -12.65
N VAL A 94 -4.89 -16.36 -11.92
CA VAL A 94 -4.03 -17.48 -12.31
C VAL A 94 -4.65 -18.82 -11.91
N THR A 95 -4.41 -19.86 -12.70
CA THR A 95 -4.88 -21.23 -12.39
C THR A 95 -4.41 -21.71 -11.01
N LYS A 96 -5.33 -22.24 -10.21
CA LYS A 96 -5.08 -22.64 -8.82
C LYS A 96 -4.06 -23.77 -8.71
N ALA A 97 -3.09 -23.65 -7.81
CA ALA A 97 -2.40 -24.80 -7.25
C ALA A 97 -3.39 -25.60 -6.38
N LYS A 98 -3.55 -26.90 -6.64
CA LYS A 98 -4.25 -27.80 -5.69
C LYS A 98 -3.32 -28.01 -4.49
N GLY A 99 -3.59 -27.33 -3.39
CA GLY A 99 -2.95 -27.65 -2.12
C GLY A 99 -3.41 -29.03 -1.64
N SER A 100 -2.48 -29.86 -1.18
CA SER A 100 -2.81 -30.94 -0.24
C SER A 100 -2.87 -30.30 1.14
N PRO A 101 -3.98 -30.39 1.88
CA PRO A 101 -4.01 -29.97 3.28
C PRO A 101 -2.91 -30.75 4.04
N ILE A 102 -2.06 -30.02 4.78
CA ILE A 102 -1.13 -30.59 5.77
C ILE A 102 -1.83 -30.71 7.12
#